data_AF-A0AAN7X4F1-F1
#
_entry.id   AF-A0AAN7X4F1-F1
#
_cell.length_a   1.000
_cell.length_b   1.000
_cell.length_c   1.000
_cell.angle_alpha   90.00
_cell.angle_beta   90.00
_cell.angle_gamma   90.00
#
_symmetry.space_group_name_H-M   'P 1'
#
loop_
_entity.id
_entity.type
_entity.pdbx_description
1 polymer ?
#
loop_
_entity_poly.entity_id
_entity_poly.type
_entity_poly.pdbx_seq_one_letter_code
_entity_poly.pdbx_strand_id
1 'polypeptide(L)'
;MITSRHTTRLLRAHPALDDFIQYIEQTYVGDNALFPPAVWNVFGRGSDNRTNNRVEAFHHRWNTGVERRHPSLWVFIRRLKDEQRRLETQCGIAERGDPAPQQRRKWRRLDERLQRLRRQYRRGVRTLDAYWEAVQYCMVQFE
;
A
#
# COMPACT_ATOMS: atom_id res chain seq x y z
N MET A 1 -5.11 9.92 -24.55
CA MET A 1 -4.52 10.67 -25.68
C MET A 1 -3.75 11.88 -25.17
N ILE A 2 -2.43 11.87 -25.31
CA ILE A 2 -1.52 12.94 -24.88
C ILE A 2 -1.69 14.15 -25.81
N THR A 3 -2.33 15.21 -25.34
CA THR A 3 -2.70 16.38 -26.17
C THR A 3 -1.78 17.58 -26.04
N SER A 4 -0.78 17.55 -25.13
CA SER A 4 0.12 18.69 -24.93
C SER A 4 1.30 18.68 -25.91
N ARG A 5 1.53 19.84 -26.54
CA ARG A 5 2.70 20.11 -27.39
C ARG A 5 4.03 19.88 -26.66
N HIS A 6 4.05 20.13 -25.35
CA HIS A 6 5.24 19.92 -24.53
C HIS A 6 5.59 18.43 -24.41
N THR A 7 4.60 17.60 -24.12
CA THR A 7 4.78 16.15 -24.02
C THR A 7 5.19 15.53 -25.35
N THR A 8 4.62 16.02 -26.46
CA THR A 8 4.99 15.56 -27.81
C THR A 8 6.46 15.87 -28.13
N ARG A 9 6.98 17.02 -27.69
CA ARG A 9 8.41 17.38 -27.85
C ARG A 9 9.32 16.48 -27.03
N LEU A 10 8.94 16.18 -25.79
CA LEU A 10 9.71 15.30 -24.90
C LEU A 10 9.78 13.86 -25.42
N LEU A 11 8.67 13.32 -25.93
CA LEU A 11 8.63 11.98 -26.52
C LEU A 11 9.52 11.86 -27.76
N ARG A 12 9.57 12.91 -28.60
CA ARG A 12 10.49 12.95 -29.75
C ARG A 12 11.97 13.01 -29.34
N ALA A 13 12.27 13.70 -28.25
CA ALA A 13 13.63 13.78 -27.72
C ALA A 13 14.06 12.48 -27.00
N HIS A 14 13.11 11.75 -26.44
CA HIS A 14 13.35 10.53 -25.67
C HIS A 14 12.37 9.41 -26.07
N PRO A 15 12.65 8.67 -27.16
CA PRO A 15 11.75 7.61 -27.65
C PRO A 15 11.48 6.51 -26.61
N ALA A 16 12.47 6.17 -25.77
CA ALA A 16 12.30 5.19 -24.69
C ALA A 16 11.25 5.61 -23.64
N LEU A 17 10.93 6.91 -23.54
CA LEU A 17 9.86 7.40 -22.67
C LEU A 17 8.49 7.03 -23.25
N ASP A 18 8.36 6.97 -24.57
CA ASP A 18 7.13 6.53 -25.25
C ASP A 18 6.87 5.05 -24.94
N ASP A 19 7.89 4.21 -25.14
CA ASP A 19 7.83 2.77 -24.80
C ASP A 19 7.45 2.56 -23.33
N PHE A 20 8.04 3.36 -22.43
CA PHE A 20 7.76 3.28 -21.00
C PHE A 20 6.31 3.69 -20.67
N ILE A 21 5.81 4.79 -21.24
CA ILE A 21 4.43 5.23 -21.02
C ILE A 21 3.46 4.19 -21.57
N GLN A 22 3.73 3.66 -22.75
CA GLN A 22 2.92 2.62 -23.38
C GLN A 22 2.89 1.35 -22.51
N TYR A 23 4.03 0.94 -21.97
CA TYR A 23 4.12 -0.16 -21.02
C TYR A 23 3.25 0.09 -19.77
N ILE A 24 3.32 1.28 -19.16
CA ILE A 24 2.51 1.62 -17.98
C ILE A 24 1.01 1.63 -18.32
N GLU A 25 0.63 2.18 -19.46
CA GLU A 25 -0.75 2.22 -19.92
C GLU A 25 -1.30 0.80 -20.14
N GLN A 26 -0.57 -0.05 -20.85
CA GLN A 26 -0.96 -1.44 -21.14
C GLN A 26 -0.90 -2.36 -19.91
N THR A 27 -0.06 -2.04 -18.93
CA THR A 27 0.15 -2.92 -17.78
C THR A 27 -0.68 -2.53 -16.58
N TYR A 28 -0.92 -1.23 -16.32
CA TYR A 28 -1.48 -0.78 -15.04
C TYR A 28 -2.68 0.17 -15.11
N VAL A 29 -2.81 1.02 -16.14
CA VAL A 29 -3.73 2.18 -16.10
C VAL A 29 -4.87 2.08 -17.10
N GLY A 30 -4.60 1.56 -18.31
CA GLY A 30 -5.58 1.50 -19.39
C GLY A 30 -6.76 0.58 -19.09
N ASP A 31 -7.84 0.76 -19.85
CA ASP A 31 -9.11 0.05 -19.63
C ASP A 31 -8.96 -1.49 -19.71
N ASN A 32 -8.03 -1.97 -20.55
CA ASN A 32 -7.68 -3.38 -20.71
C ASN A 32 -6.28 -3.72 -20.15
N ALA A 33 -5.84 -3.00 -19.12
CA ALA A 33 -4.54 -3.24 -18.51
C ALA A 33 -4.42 -4.64 -17.91
N LEU A 34 -3.23 -5.25 -17.99
CA LEU A 34 -2.94 -6.56 -17.38
C LEU A 34 -3.24 -6.58 -15.87
N PHE A 35 -2.95 -5.48 -15.18
CA PHE A 35 -3.21 -5.26 -13.77
C PHE A 35 -4.02 -3.97 -13.59
N PRO A 36 -5.35 -4.03 -13.76
CA PRO A 36 -6.17 -2.83 -13.77
C PRO A 36 -6.19 -2.14 -12.41
N PRO A 37 -6.51 -0.83 -12.35
CA PRO A 37 -6.52 -0.06 -11.11
C PRO A 37 -7.31 -0.69 -9.96
N ALA A 38 -8.37 -1.45 -10.25
CA ALA A 38 -9.12 -2.16 -9.21
C ALA A 38 -8.25 -3.13 -8.36
N VAL A 39 -7.17 -3.67 -8.92
CA VAL A 39 -6.29 -4.64 -8.25
C VAL A 39 -5.30 -3.95 -7.30
N TRP A 40 -4.71 -2.83 -7.73
CA TRP A 40 -3.62 -2.17 -7.01
C TRP A 40 -4.02 -0.86 -6.31
N ASN A 41 -5.09 -0.19 -6.74
CA ASN A 41 -5.51 1.08 -6.17
C ASN A 41 -6.03 0.89 -4.74
N VAL A 42 -5.50 1.70 -3.83
CA VAL A 42 -5.84 1.66 -2.40
C VAL A 42 -6.81 2.75 -1.98
N PHE A 43 -7.27 3.60 -2.90
CA PHE A 43 -8.20 4.70 -2.62
C PHE A 43 -9.44 4.24 -1.85
N GLY A 44 -9.98 3.07 -2.19
CA GLY A 44 -11.13 2.47 -1.53
C GLY A 44 -10.84 1.74 -0.21
N ARG A 45 -9.58 1.39 0.06
CA ARG A 45 -9.21 0.53 1.20
C ARG A 45 -9.14 1.31 2.51
N GLY A 46 -9.31 0.61 3.62
CA GLY A 46 -9.01 1.13 4.97
C GLY A 46 -7.50 1.20 5.19
N SER A 47 -7.05 1.95 6.19
CA SER A 47 -5.62 2.12 6.47
C SER A 47 -4.92 0.81 6.82
N ASP A 48 -5.63 -0.12 7.45
CA ASP A 48 -5.12 -1.45 7.83
C ASP A 48 -4.79 -2.36 6.64
N ASN A 49 -5.44 -2.15 5.49
CA ASN A 49 -5.25 -2.96 4.27
C ASN A 49 -4.62 -2.15 3.12
N ARG A 50 -4.03 -0.99 3.45
CA ARG A 50 -3.39 -0.11 2.46
C ARG A 50 -1.99 -0.59 2.07
N THR A 51 -1.28 -1.25 2.98
CA THR A 51 0.11 -1.67 2.77
C THR A 51 0.30 -3.17 3.01
N ASN A 52 1.39 -3.71 2.48
CA ASN A 52 1.83 -5.09 2.68
C ASN A 52 2.59 -5.28 4.02
N ASN A 53 2.64 -4.27 4.91
CA ASN A 53 3.43 -4.28 6.14
C ASN A 53 3.21 -5.54 7.00
N ARG A 54 1.98 -6.09 7.02
CA ARG A 54 1.69 -7.33 7.78
C ARG A 54 2.43 -8.53 7.18
N VAL A 55 2.43 -8.63 5.85
CA VAL A 55 3.14 -9.69 5.10
C VAL A 55 4.64 -9.51 5.23
N GLU A 56 5.14 -8.27 5.07
CA GLU A 56 6.57 -7.97 5.26
C GLU A 56 7.03 -8.27 6.69
N ALA A 57 6.23 -7.91 7.70
CA ALA A 57 6.54 -8.21 9.08
C ALA A 57 6.54 -9.72 9.34
N PHE A 58 5.65 -10.49 8.70
CA PHE A 58 5.67 -11.96 8.76
C PHE A 58 6.94 -12.51 8.11
N HIS A 59 7.25 -12.12 6.87
CA HIS A 59 8.46 -12.56 6.18
C HIS A 59 9.73 -12.21 6.95
N HIS A 60 9.81 -10.99 7.50
CA HIS A 60 10.94 -10.57 8.31
C HIS A 60 11.13 -11.50 9.51
N ARG A 61 10.08 -11.72 10.31
CA ARG A 61 10.15 -12.62 11.47
C ARG A 61 10.50 -14.04 11.07
N TRP A 62 9.92 -14.53 9.98
CA TRP A 62 10.19 -15.86 9.46
C TRP A 62 11.67 -16.01 9.09
N ASN A 63 12.20 -15.05 8.33
CA ASN A 63 13.59 -15.04 7.90
C ASN A 63 14.55 -14.92 9.09
N THR A 64 14.26 -14.03 10.05
CA THR A 64 15.04 -13.89 11.29
C THR A 64 14.95 -15.16 12.15
N GLY A 65 13.78 -15.79 12.24
CA GLY A 65 13.58 -16.97 13.07
C GLY A 65 14.25 -18.23 12.50
N VAL A 66 14.20 -18.41 11.18
CA VAL A 66 14.82 -19.54 10.49
C VAL A 66 16.34 -19.36 10.39
N GLU A 67 16.82 -18.12 10.26
CA GLU A 67 18.22 -17.63 10.40
C GLU A 67 19.30 -18.38 9.59
N ARG A 68 18.92 -19.35 8.76
CA ARG A 68 19.81 -20.17 7.93
C ARG A 68 19.17 -20.45 6.58
N ARG A 69 20.00 -20.49 5.53
CA ARG A 69 19.59 -20.81 4.16
C ARG A 69 19.04 -22.24 4.01
N HIS A 70 19.52 -23.16 4.85
CA HIS A 70 19.09 -24.57 4.90
C HIS A 70 18.90 -25.00 6.35
N PRO A 71 17.76 -24.67 6.99
CA PRO A 71 17.47 -25.14 8.34
C PRO A 71 17.27 -26.66 8.34
N SER A 72 17.62 -27.34 9.44
CA SER A 72 17.20 -28.72 9.61
C SER A 72 15.68 -28.80 9.71
N LEU A 73 15.09 -29.92 9.30
CA LEU A 73 13.64 -30.15 9.38
C LEU A 73 13.11 -29.89 10.80
N TRP A 74 13.87 -30.27 11.82
CA TRP A 74 13.52 -30.02 13.22
C TRP A 74 13.45 -28.53 13.58
N VAL A 75 14.42 -27.73 13.12
CA VAL A 75 14.41 -26.28 13.33
C VAL A 75 13.23 -25.66 12.59
N PHE A 76 12.99 -26.07 11.34
CA PHE A 76 11.86 -25.61 10.54
C PHE A 76 10.51 -25.87 11.23
N ILE A 77 10.26 -27.11 11.65
CA ILE A 77 9.01 -27.49 12.36
C ILE A 77 8.86 -26.69 13.65
N ARG A 78 9.94 -26.50 14.41
CA ARG A 78 9.90 -25.70 15.64
C ARG A 78 9.48 -24.26 15.36
N ARG A 79 10.06 -23.61 14.35
CA ARG A 79 9.68 -22.24 13.97
C ARG A 79 8.26 -22.14 13.46
N LEU A 80 7.77 -23.14 12.74
CA LEU A 80 6.38 -23.20 12.30
C LEU A 80 5.42 -23.26 13.51
N LYS A 81 5.73 -24.07 14.51
CA LYS A 81 4.96 -24.14 15.78
C LYS A 81 5.03 -22.83 16.58
N ASP A 82 6.16 -22.13 16.57
CA ASP A 82 6.30 -20.84 17.23
C ASP A 82 5.41 -19.78 16.59
N GLU A 83 5.40 -19.70 15.25
CA GLU A 83 4.56 -18.73 14.53
C GLU A 83 3.07 -19.09 14.63
N GLN A 84 2.71 -20.38 14.63
CA GLN A 84 1.33 -20.81 14.89
C GLN A 84 0.86 -20.36 16.27
N ARG A 85 1.61 -20.65 17.34
CA ARG A 85 1.26 -20.22 18.71
C ARG A 85 1.07 -18.72 18.83
N ARG A 86 1.93 -17.94 18.15
CA ARG A 86 1.81 -16.49 18.08
C ARG A 86 0.49 -16.06 17.43
N LEU A 87 0.13 -16.64 16.29
CA LEU A 87 -1.11 -16.32 15.58
C LEU A 87 -2.33 -16.67 16.42
N GLU A 88 -2.35 -17.87 17.02
CA GLU A 88 -3.42 -18.29 17.94
C GLU A 88 -3.59 -17.32 19.12
N THR A 89 -2.48 -16.84 19.68
CA THR A 89 -2.50 -15.84 20.75
C THR A 89 -3.11 -14.52 20.26
N GLN A 90 -2.75 -14.06 19.06
CA GLN A 90 -3.31 -12.84 18.47
C GLN A 90 -4.81 -12.98 18.15
N CYS A 91 -5.25 -14.13 17.64
CA CYS A 91 -6.65 -14.46 17.44
C CYS A 91 -7.42 -14.44 18.77
N GLY A 92 -6.89 -15.10 19.81
CA GLY A 92 -7.53 -15.11 21.13
C GLY A 92 -7.63 -13.72 21.77
N ILE A 93 -6.64 -12.84 21.59
CA ILE A 93 -6.70 -11.43 22.01
C ILE A 93 -7.85 -10.71 21.28
N ALA A 94 -7.95 -10.88 19.96
CA ALA A 94 -8.99 -10.26 19.16
C ALA A 94 -10.40 -10.77 19.52
N GLU A 95 -10.56 -12.07 19.75
CA GLU A 95 -11.83 -12.70 20.15
C GLU A 95 -12.33 -12.22 21.51
N ARG A 96 -11.42 -11.94 22.46
CA ARG A 96 -11.77 -11.35 23.75
C ARG A 96 -12.18 -9.88 23.68
N GLY A 97 -12.00 -9.23 22.53
CA GLY A 97 -12.25 -7.79 22.38
C GLY A 97 -11.20 -6.90 23.04
N ASP A 98 -10.01 -7.44 23.33
CA ASP A 98 -8.90 -6.67 23.89
C ASP A 98 -8.54 -5.52 22.90
N PRO A 99 -8.23 -4.31 23.40
CA PRO A 99 -7.97 -3.17 22.53
C PRO A 99 -6.73 -3.41 21.68
N ALA A 100 -6.84 -3.10 20.38
CA ALA A 100 -5.72 -3.20 19.46
C ALA A 100 -4.54 -2.30 19.91
N PRO A 101 -3.29 -2.68 19.60
CA PRO A 101 -2.12 -1.87 19.93
C PRO A 101 -2.30 -0.43 19.43
N GLN A 102 -2.09 0.55 20.33
CA GLN A 102 -2.29 1.94 19.97
C GLN A 102 -1.29 2.39 18.91
N GLN A 103 -1.81 2.78 17.75
CA GLN A 103 -1.00 3.42 16.72
C GLN A 103 -0.47 4.77 17.24
N ARG A 104 0.78 5.11 16.89
CA ARG A 104 1.38 6.41 17.24
C ARG A 104 0.48 7.55 16.79
N ARG A 105 0.33 8.57 17.64
CA ARG A 105 -0.58 9.72 17.42
C ARG A 105 -0.35 10.42 16.07
N LYS A 106 0.92 10.52 15.62
CA LYS A 106 1.28 11.06 14.28
C LYS A 106 0.51 10.33 13.17
N TRP A 107 0.58 9.00 13.14
CA TRP A 107 -0.03 8.20 12.08
C TRP A 107 -1.56 8.15 12.16
N ARG A 108 -2.13 8.14 13.38
CA ARG A 108 -3.58 8.25 13.57
C ARG A 108 -4.14 9.54 12.97
N ARG A 109 -3.49 10.67 13.27
CA ARG A 109 -3.89 11.99 12.75
C ARG A 109 -3.78 12.07 11.23
N LEU A 110 -2.72 11.49 10.66
CA LEU A 110 -2.55 11.42 9.22
C LEU A 110 -3.70 10.65 8.59
N ASP A 111 -4.01 9.47 9.13
CA ASP A 111 -5.09 8.64 8.62
C ASP A 111 -6.46 9.33 8.72
N GLU A 112 -6.79 9.90 9.87
CA GLU A 112 -8.00 10.70 10.07
C GLU A 112 -8.13 11.85 9.05
N ARG A 113 -7.02 12.51 8.73
CA ARG A 113 -6.98 13.59 7.74
C ARG A 113 -7.19 13.06 6.32
N LEU A 114 -6.52 11.98 5.93
CA LEU A 114 -6.68 11.35 4.62
C LEU A 114 -8.12 10.84 4.42
N GLN A 115 -8.69 10.18 5.44
CA GLN A 115 -10.08 9.71 5.40
C GLN A 115 -11.08 10.87 5.26
N ARG A 116 -10.82 12.01 5.93
CA ARG A 116 -11.65 13.22 5.79
C ARG A 116 -11.58 13.78 4.37
N LEU A 117 -10.38 13.93 3.81
CA LEU A 117 -10.19 14.41 2.44
C LEU A 117 -10.90 13.49 1.43
N ARG A 118 -10.76 12.17 1.60
CA ARG A 118 -11.45 11.19 0.77
C ARG A 118 -12.97 11.34 0.84
N ARG A 119 -13.53 11.53 2.05
CA ARG A 119 -14.97 11.75 2.23
C ARG A 119 -15.45 13.02 1.55
N GLN A 120 -14.69 14.11 1.62
CA GLN A 120 -15.03 15.37 0.94
C GLN A 120 -15.06 15.23 -0.57
N TYR A 121 -14.05 14.57 -1.14
CA TYR A 121 -14.01 14.27 -2.58
C TYR A 121 -15.18 13.38 -3.01
N ARG A 122 -15.46 12.28 -2.30
CA ARG A 122 -16.60 11.39 -2.61
C ARG A 122 -17.96 12.10 -2.54
N ARG A 123 -18.09 13.14 -1.73
CA ARG A 123 -19.31 13.96 -1.61
C ARG A 123 -19.39 15.08 -2.65
N GLY A 124 -18.40 15.21 -3.53
CA GLY A 124 -18.33 16.30 -4.52
C GLY A 124 -17.99 17.67 -3.94
N VAL A 125 -17.61 17.77 -2.67
CA VAL A 125 -17.23 19.04 -2.01
C VAL A 125 -15.87 19.53 -2.53
N ARG A 126 -15.02 18.61 -3.00
CA ARG A 126 -13.72 18.90 -3.60
C ARG A 126 -13.64 18.28 -4.98
N THR A 127 -13.04 19.01 -5.92
CA THR A 127 -12.60 18.47 -7.21
C THR A 127 -11.42 17.51 -7.03
N LEU A 128 -11.10 16.73 -8.08
CA LEU A 128 -9.97 15.80 -8.06
C LEU A 128 -8.64 16.52 -7.82
N ASP A 129 -8.42 17.64 -8.49
CA ASP A 129 -7.18 18.42 -8.37
C ASP A 129 -7.00 18.96 -6.94
N ALA A 130 -8.06 19.57 -6.39
CA ALA A 130 -8.06 20.09 -5.03
C ALA A 130 -7.96 18.98 -3.95
N TYR A 131 -8.35 17.74 -4.29
CA TYR A 131 -8.12 16.58 -3.44
C TYR A 131 -6.65 16.15 -3.50
N TRP A 132 -6.08 16.06 -4.71
CA TRP A 132 -4.69 15.65 -4.93
C TRP A 132 -3.71 16.59 -4.23
N GLU A 133 -3.85 17.90 -4.42
CA GLU A 133 -3.01 18.92 -3.75
C GLU A 133 -3.10 18.81 -2.23
N ALA A 134 -4.31 18.62 -1.70
CA ALA A 134 -4.52 18.48 -0.26
C ALA A 134 -3.83 17.22 0.29
N VAL A 135 -3.87 16.10 -0.45
CA VAL A 135 -3.17 14.87 -0.07
C VAL A 135 -1.66 15.07 -0.12
N GLN A 136 -1.13 15.70 -1.17
CA GLN A 136 0.31 15.97 -1.30
C GLN A 136 0.81 16.83 -0.12
N TYR A 137 0.10 17.91 0.21
CA TYR A 137 0.42 18.74 1.37
C TYR A 137 0.35 17.96 2.69
N CYS A 138 -0.62 17.05 2.83
CA CYS A 138 -0.71 16.19 4.02
C CYS A 138 0.50 15.25 4.14
N MET A 139 1.05 14.74 3.05
CA MET A 139 2.19 13.83 3.12
C MET A 139 3.46 14.57 3.54
N VAL A 140 3.74 15.74 2.94
CA VAL A 140 4.94 16.55 3.25
C VAL A 140 5.01 16.96 4.73
N GLN A 141 3.87 17.23 5.37
CA GLN A 141 3.84 17.60 6.79
C GLN A 141 4.10 16.44 7.76
N PHE A 142 4.08 15.19 7.27
CA PHE A 142 4.19 13.99 8.08
C PHE A 142 5.40 13.11 7.70
N GLU A 143 6.30 13.58 6.84
CA GLU A 143 7.67 13.07 6.76
C GLU A 143 8.43 13.52 8.02
#